data_AF-A0A351MPF3-F1
#
_entry.id   AF-A0A351MPF3-F1
#
_cell.length_a   1.000
_cell.length_b   1.000
_cell.length_c   1.000
_cell.angle_alpha   90.00
_cell.angle_beta   90.00
_cell.angle_gamma   90.00
#
_symmetry.space_group_name_H-M   'P 1'
#
loop_
_entity.id
_entity.type
_entity.pdbx_description
1 polymer ?
#
loop_
_entity_poly.entity_id
_entity_poly.type
_entity_poly.pdbx_seq_one_letter_code
_entity_poly.pdbx_strand_id
1 'polypeptide(L)'
;MSETTRARLLLGGAIVLSLLGLSLVWGQLQQFRPGTKAPPQQANPVICVDCGHRDRQTTQRLPLTCARCRLPAVHLAGICPKCGVWTAWDLAREKELVAQPGLFVQRGPAYFFPACAECGTPTNAAGQAPARHAP
;
A
#
# COMPACT_ATOMS: atom_id res chain seq x y z
N MET A 1 49.68 28.03 1.35
CA MET A 1 48.56 27.73 2.27
C MET A 1 49.09 26.83 3.37
N SER A 2 48.94 27.22 4.64
CA SER A 2 49.51 26.47 5.76
C SER A 2 48.73 25.20 6.04
N GLU A 3 49.43 24.21 6.58
CA GLU A 3 48.91 22.89 6.97
C GLU A 3 47.71 23.01 7.94
N THR A 4 47.73 24.05 8.77
CA THR A 4 46.65 24.44 9.69
C THR A 4 45.36 24.88 8.99
N THR A 5 45.42 25.47 7.80
CA THR A 5 44.23 25.88 7.04
C THR A 5 43.52 24.67 6.42
N ARG A 6 44.29 23.69 5.94
CA ARG A 6 43.76 22.42 5.40
C ARG A 6 43.10 21.58 6.49
N ALA A 7 43.73 21.47 7.66
CA ALA A 7 43.16 20.73 8.80
C ALA A 7 41.81 21.32 9.24
N ARG A 8 41.68 22.66 9.30
CA ARG A 8 40.43 23.35 9.66
C ARG A 8 39.31 23.15 8.63
N LEU A 9 39.64 23.12 7.33
CA LEU A 9 38.67 22.85 6.26
C LEU A 9 38.16 21.41 6.29
N LEU A 10 39.04 20.43 6.57
CA LEU A 10 38.67 19.02 6.68
C LEU A 10 37.81 18.74 7.92
N LEU A 11 38.18 19.33 9.06
CA LEU A 11 37.37 19.26 10.29
C LEU A 11 36.00 19.92 10.12
N GLY A 12 35.95 21.11 9.51
CA GLY A 12 34.69 21.79 9.21
C GLY A 12 33.79 20.99 8.28
N GLY A 13 34.35 20.41 7.21
CA GLY A 13 33.62 19.56 6.28
C GLY A 13 33.06 18.29 6.93
N ALA A 14 33.85 17.62 7.79
CA ALA A 14 33.42 16.43 8.51
C ALA A 14 32.28 16.70 9.48
N ILE A 15 32.31 17.86 10.17
CA ILE A 15 31.25 18.27 11.10
C ILE A 15 29.94 18.54 10.33
N VAL A 16 30.00 19.26 9.21
CA VAL A 16 28.82 19.56 8.40
C VAL A 16 28.19 18.28 7.83
N LEU A 17 29.00 17.36 7.32
CA LEU A 17 28.52 16.06 6.83
C LEU A 17 27.89 15.22 7.94
N SER A 18 28.46 15.23 9.13
CA SER A 18 27.92 14.52 10.29
C SER A 18 26.56 15.09 10.73
N LEU A 19 26.42 16.41 10.75
CA LEU A 19 25.16 17.09 11.08
C LEU A 19 24.07 16.84 10.02
N LEU A 20 24.44 16.81 8.74
CA LEU A 20 23.53 16.44 7.64
C LEU A 20 23.06 14.99 7.77
N GLY A 21 23.98 14.05 8.04
CA GLY A 21 23.64 12.65 8.28
C GLY A 21 22.70 12.48 9.48
N LEU A 22 23.00 13.14 10.61
CA LEU A 22 22.14 13.15 11.80
C LEU A 22 20.77 13.74 11.51
N SER A 23 20.68 14.82 10.73
CA SER A 23 19.41 15.45 10.37
C SER A 23 18.55 14.56 9.46
N LEU A 24 19.18 13.86 8.51
CA LEU A 24 18.50 12.89 7.64
C LEU A 24 17.98 11.70 8.44
N VAL A 25 18.81 11.11 9.31
CA VAL A 25 18.43 10.00 10.18
C VAL A 25 17.31 10.42 11.13
N TRP A 26 17.41 11.61 11.74
CA TRP A 26 16.38 12.17 12.61
C TRP A 26 15.06 12.42 11.87
N GLY A 27 15.12 12.95 10.64
CA GLY A 27 13.95 13.13 9.77
C GLY A 27 13.25 11.81 9.45
N GLN A 28 14.01 10.75 9.15
CA GLN A 28 13.44 9.41 8.93
C GLN A 28 12.86 8.81 10.20
N LEU A 29 13.52 8.96 11.35
CA LEU A 29 12.99 8.52 12.65
C LEU A 29 11.70 9.25 13.03
N GLN A 30 11.54 10.52 12.65
CA GLN A 30 10.27 11.23 12.87
C GLN A 30 9.10 10.70 12.04
N GLN A 31 9.36 10.05 10.90
CA GLN A 31 8.31 9.36 10.13
C GLN A 31 7.75 8.14 10.88
N PHE A 32 8.55 7.54 11.77
CA PHE A 32 8.15 6.43 12.63
C PHE A 32 7.65 6.85 14.01
N ARG A 33 7.37 8.16 14.24
CA ARG A 33 6.83 8.62 15.52
C ARG A 33 5.51 7.90 15.83
N PRO A 34 5.42 7.16 16.96
CA PRO A 34 4.16 6.58 17.40
C PRO A 34 3.24 7.75 17.80
N GLY A 35 2.30 8.09 16.92
CA GLY A 35 1.42 9.26 17.10
C GLY A 35 1.00 9.95 15.81
N THR A 36 1.64 9.67 14.66
CA THR A 36 1.02 9.99 13.38
C THR A 36 -0.23 9.10 13.25
N LYS A 37 -1.41 9.72 13.20
CA LYS A 37 -2.67 9.01 12.94
C LYS A 37 -2.42 8.09 11.74
N ALA A 38 -2.62 6.79 11.92
CA ALA A 38 -2.52 5.85 10.82
C ALA A 38 -3.29 6.43 9.63
N PRO A 39 -2.71 6.42 8.41
CA PRO A 39 -3.37 7.00 7.25
C PRO A 39 -4.79 6.43 7.17
N PRO A 40 -5.81 7.26 6.88
CA PRO A 40 -7.19 6.82 6.88
C PRO A 40 -7.32 5.61 5.97
N GLN A 41 -7.82 4.50 6.52
CA GLN A 41 -8.01 3.28 5.74
C GLN A 41 -8.99 3.59 4.61
N GLN A 42 -8.50 3.51 3.36
CA GLN A 42 -9.34 3.68 2.18
C GLN A 42 -10.29 2.49 2.04
N ALA A 43 -11.49 2.76 1.51
CA ALA A 43 -12.47 1.72 1.25
C ALA A 43 -12.00 0.82 0.10
N ASN A 44 -11.79 -0.46 0.39
CA ASN A 44 -11.38 -1.46 -0.57
C ASN A 44 -12.60 -1.96 -1.35
N PRO A 45 -12.48 -2.20 -2.67
CA PRO A 45 -13.53 -2.85 -3.42
C PRO A 45 -13.70 -4.30 -2.96
N VAL A 46 -14.95 -4.71 -2.85
CA VAL A 46 -15.34 -6.05 -2.40
C VAL A 46 -16.47 -6.62 -3.25
N ILE A 47 -16.52 -7.95 -3.36
CA ILE A 47 -17.57 -8.69 -4.07
C ILE A 47 -18.10 -9.80 -3.18
N CYS A 48 -19.41 -9.93 -3.07
CA CYS A 48 -20.05 -11.09 -2.47
C CYS A 48 -20.08 -12.25 -3.46
N VAL A 49 -19.47 -13.39 -3.13
CA VAL A 49 -19.46 -14.57 -4.03
C VAL A 49 -20.81 -15.27 -4.10
N ASP A 50 -21.67 -15.11 -3.10
CA ASP A 50 -23.01 -15.72 -3.10
C ASP A 50 -24.01 -14.97 -4.00
N CYS A 51 -24.06 -13.63 -3.91
CA CYS A 51 -25.07 -12.82 -4.61
C CYS A 51 -24.50 -11.85 -5.64
N GLY A 52 -23.18 -11.84 -5.85
CA GLY A 52 -22.49 -10.98 -6.82
C GLY A 52 -22.52 -9.48 -6.49
N HIS A 53 -23.05 -9.09 -5.33
CA HIS A 53 -23.12 -7.69 -4.93
C HIS A 53 -21.72 -7.09 -4.77
N ARG A 54 -21.53 -5.88 -5.30
CA ARG A 54 -20.25 -5.17 -5.36
C ARG A 54 -20.35 -3.90 -4.55
N ASP A 55 -19.35 -3.65 -3.73
CA ASP A 55 -19.35 -2.51 -2.80
C ASP A 55 -17.92 -2.05 -2.50
N ARG A 56 -17.77 -0.92 -1.80
CA ARG A 56 -16.50 -0.45 -1.25
C ARG A 56 -16.60 -0.37 0.26
N GLN A 57 -15.79 -1.16 0.96
CA GLN A 57 -15.83 -1.23 2.42
C GLN A 57 -14.46 -0.96 3.05
N THR A 58 -14.45 -0.23 4.15
CA THR A 58 -13.24 -0.07 4.97
C THR A 58 -12.97 -1.36 5.72
N THR A 59 -11.91 -2.06 5.34
CA THR A 59 -11.55 -3.38 5.91
C THR A 59 -10.88 -3.24 7.27
N GLN A 60 -11.66 -2.92 8.31
CA GLN A 60 -11.13 -2.81 9.67
C GLN A 60 -10.86 -4.19 10.29
N ARG A 61 -11.70 -5.19 9.98
CA ARG A 61 -11.58 -6.59 10.44
C ARG A 61 -12.17 -7.54 9.39
N LEU A 62 -11.67 -8.77 9.36
CA LEU A 62 -12.17 -9.89 8.55
C LEU A 62 -12.83 -10.93 9.48
N PRO A 63 -13.85 -11.68 9.02
CA PRO A 63 -14.45 -11.67 7.68
C PRO A 63 -15.44 -10.51 7.47
N LEU A 64 -15.58 -10.06 6.22
CA LEU A 64 -16.55 -9.03 5.84
C LEU A 64 -17.93 -9.64 5.60
N THR A 65 -18.99 -8.86 5.86
CA THR A 65 -20.38 -9.29 5.68
C THR A 65 -21.03 -8.56 4.51
N CYS A 66 -21.78 -9.27 3.68
CA CYS A 66 -22.46 -8.66 2.54
C CYS A 66 -23.60 -7.77 3.01
N ALA A 67 -23.63 -6.51 2.55
CA ALA A 67 -24.71 -5.58 2.86
C ALA A 67 -26.08 -6.06 2.32
N ARG A 68 -26.08 -6.87 1.25
CA ARG A 68 -27.29 -7.36 0.58
C ARG A 68 -27.83 -8.67 1.17
N CYS A 69 -27.02 -9.73 1.19
CA CYS A 69 -27.46 -11.05 1.68
C CYS A 69 -27.11 -11.35 3.14
N ARG A 70 -26.38 -10.45 3.82
CA ARG A 70 -25.92 -10.61 5.22
C ARG A 70 -25.04 -11.84 5.49
N LEU A 71 -24.55 -12.51 4.45
CA LEU A 71 -23.63 -13.65 4.58
C LEU A 71 -22.17 -13.20 4.70
N PRO A 72 -21.32 -13.94 5.42
CA PRO A 72 -19.88 -13.66 5.56
C PRO A 72 -19.08 -14.16 4.34
N ALA A 73 -19.54 -13.83 3.12
CA ALA A 73 -18.99 -14.31 1.85
C ALA A 73 -18.46 -13.15 0.98
N VAL A 74 -17.95 -12.11 1.63
CA VAL A 74 -17.44 -10.92 0.96
C VAL A 74 -15.92 -11.03 0.82
N HIS A 75 -15.48 -11.06 -0.43
CA HIS A 75 -14.09 -11.16 -0.83
C HIS A 75 -13.58 -9.79 -1.28
N LEU A 76 -12.30 -9.53 -1.04
CA LEU A 76 -11.62 -8.40 -1.65
C LEU A 76 -11.63 -8.57 -3.17
N ALA A 77 -11.62 -7.43 -3.86
CA ALA A 77 -11.69 -7.42 -5.30
C ALA A 77 -10.62 -6.52 -5.91
N GLY A 78 -10.33 -6.76 -7.18
CA GLY A 78 -9.63 -5.84 -8.04
C GLY A 78 -10.56 -5.34 -9.13
N ILE A 79 -10.47 -4.04 -9.45
CA ILE A 79 -11.20 -3.45 -10.57
C ILE A 79 -10.22 -3.29 -11.73
N CYS A 80 -10.60 -3.79 -12.90
CA CYS A 80 -9.81 -3.68 -14.11
C CYS A 80 -9.82 -2.22 -14.61
N PRO A 81 -8.66 -1.56 -14.78
CA PRO A 81 -8.63 -0.18 -15.26
C PRO A 81 -9.02 -0.02 -16.73
N LYS A 82 -8.95 -1.10 -17.53
CA LYS A 82 -9.33 -1.11 -18.95
C LYS A 82 -10.82 -1.36 -19.17
N CYS A 83 -11.34 -2.45 -18.61
CA CYS A 83 -12.72 -2.91 -18.86
C CYS A 83 -13.70 -2.59 -17.72
N GLY A 84 -13.23 -2.09 -16.56
CA GLY A 84 -14.07 -1.84 -15.38
C GLY A 84 -14.58 -3.09 -14.67
N VAL A 85 -14.19 -4.28 -15.13
CA VAL A 85 -14.60 -5.57 -14.55
C VAL A 85 -14.09 -5.71 -13.13
N TRP A 86 -14.98 -6.16 -12.25
CA TRP A 86 -14.67 -6.48 -10.86
C TRP A 86 -14.31 -7.96 -10.77
N THR A 87 -13.10 -8.25 -10.32
CA THR A 87 -12.59 -9.61 -10.18
C THR A 87 -12.36 -9.89 -8.70
N ALA A 88 -13.03 -10.91 -8.17
CA ALA A 88 -12.79 -11.36 -6.80
C ALA A 88 -11.35 -11.85 -6.67
N TRP A 89 -10.72 -11.61 -5.53
CA TRP A 89 -9.42 -12.17 -5.23
C TRP A 89 -9.52 -13.69 -5.06
N ASP A 90 -8.39 -14.35 -5.26
CA ASP A 90 -8.26 -15.77 -4.97
C ASP A 90 -8.33 -16.00 -3.45
N LEU A 91 -9.16 -16.96 -3.02
CA LEU A 91 -9.34 -17.34 -1.62
C LEU A 91 -8.01 -17.71 -0.93
N ALA A 92 -7.08 -18.35 -1.64
CA ALA A 92 -5.78 -18.71 -1.09
C ALA A 92 -4.95 -17.47 -0.75
N ARG A 93 -4.98 -16.43 -1.60
CA ARG A 93 -4.27 -15.17 -1.36
C ARG A 93 -4.92 -14.35 -0.24
N GLU A 94 -6.24 -14.38 -0.14
CA GLU A 94 -6.93 -13.77 1.00
C GLU A 94 -6.59 -14.45 2.32
N LYS A 95 -6.51 -15.79 2.34
CA LYS A 95 -6.07 -16.55 3.52
C LYS A 95 -4.63 -16.20 3.90
N GLU A 96 -3.75 -16.03 2.93
CA GLU A 96 -2.36 -15.58 3.16
C GLU A 96 -2.33 -14.18 3.78
N LEU A 97 -3.16 -13.26 3.27
CA LEU A 97 -3.29 -11.91 3.84
C LEU A 97 -3.82 -11.94 5.29
N VAL A 98 -4.83 -12.77 5.57
CA VAL A 98 -5.39 -12.92 6.93
C VAL A 98 -4.34 -13.50 7.89
N ALA A 99 -3.60 -14.52 7.44
CA ALA A 99 -2.57 -15.16 8.25
C ALA A 99 -1.38 -14.22 8.51
N GLN A 100 -1.09 -13.31 7.58
CA GLN A 100 0.08 -12.44 7.63
C GLN A 100 -0.30 -11.04 7.12
N PRO A 101 -1.00 -10.20 7.91
CA PRO A 101 -1.46 -8.89 7.45
C PRO A 101 -0.30 -7.95 7.06
N GLY A 102 0.90 -8.16 7.60
CA GLY A 102 2.12 -7.44 7.23
C GLY A 102 2.56 -7.65 5.78
N LEU A 103 2.16 -8.75 5.12
CA LEU A 103 2.51 -9.04 3.74
C LEU A 103 1.91 -8.02 2.76
N PHE A 104 0.70 -7.51 3.02
CA PHE A 104 0.11 -6.40 2.24
C PHE A 104 0.89 -5.11 2.34
N VAL A 105 1.39 -4.81 3.53
CA VAL A 105 2.22 -3.62 3.77
C VAL A 105 3.57 -3.77 3.08
N GLN A 106 4.18 -4.96 3.12
CA GLN A 106 5.52 -5.21 2.59
C GLN A 106 5.58 -5.37 1.07
N ARG A 107 4.66 -6.14 0.49
CA ARG A 107 4.63 -6.43 -0.96
C ARG A 107 3.75 -5.46 -1.74
N GLY A 108 2.97 -4.66 -1.03
CA GLY A 108 2.01 -3.74 -1.62
C GLY A 108 0.83 -4.44 -2.28
N PRO A 109 -0.17 -3.67 -2.70
CA PRO A 109 -1.44 -4.23 -3.17
C PRO A 109 -1.33 -4.88 -4.57
N ALA A 110 -0.28 -4.57 -5.35
CA ALA A 110 0.01 -5.17 -6.65
C ALA A 110 0.32 -6.69 -6.58
N TYR A 111 0.85 -7.18 -5.46
CA TYR A 111 1.05 -8.62 -5.23
C TYR A 111 -0.29 -9.36 -5.06
N PHE A 112 -1.31 -8.67 -4.53
CA PHE A 112 -2.59 -9.27 -4.18
C PHE A 112 -3.66 -9.09 -5.25
N PHE A 113 -3.55 -8.07 -6.11
CA PHE A 113 -4.52 -7.86 -7.19
C PHE A 113 -4.41 -8.94 -8.28
N PRO A 114 -5.53 -9.61 -8.64
CA PRO A 114 -5.55 -10.55 -9.74
C PRO A 114 -5.42 -9.83 -11.09
N ALA A 115 -5.04 -10.57 -12.13
CA ALA A 115 -5.26 -10.13 -13.50
C ALA A 115 -6.76 -10.15 -13.81
N CYS A 116 -7.22 -9.21 -14.62
CA CYS A 116 -8.61 -9.20 -15.10
C CYS A 116 -8.90 -10.48 -15.90
N ALA A 117 -9.95 -11.21 -15.51
CA ALA A 117 -10.33 -12.47 -16.16
C ALA A 117 -10.65 -12.30 -17.66
N GLU A 118 -11.13 -11.12 -18.07
CA GLU A 118 -11.53 -10.88 -19.46
C GLU A 118 -10.37 -10.44 -20.38
N CYS A 119 -9.43 -9.63 -19.86
CA CYS A 119 -8.43 -8.98 -20.70
C CYS A 119 -6.99 -9.10 -20.21
N GLY A 120 -6.76 -9.84 -19.12
CA GLY A 120 -5.43 -10.08 -18.54
C GLY A 120 -4.74 -8.85 -17.91
N THR A 121 -5.37 -7.67 -17.97
CA THR A 121 -4.77 -6.44 -17.43
C THR A 121 -4.72 -6.51 -15.90
N PRO A 122 -3.60 -6.14 -15.25
CA PRO A 122 -3.52 -6.07 -13.79
C PRO A 122 -4.62 -5.17 -13.21
N THR A 123 -5.37 -5.69 -12.25
CA THR A 123 -6.42 -4.92 -11.58
C THR A 123 -5.86 -4.08 -10.43
N ASN A 124 -6.64 -3.13 -9.92
CA ASN A 124 -6.32 -2.43 -8.68
C ASN A 124 -7.56 -1.97 -7.93
N ALA A 125 -7.38 -1.45 -6.71
CA ALA A 125 -8.50 -1.03 -5.85
C ALA A 125 -9.27 0.18 -6.41
N ALA A 126 -8.63 1.01 -7.24
CA ALA A 126 -9.24 2.22 -7.80
C ALA A 126 -9.98 1.95 -9.12
N GLY A 127 -9.60 0.91 -9.86
CA GLY A 127 -10.02 0.73 -11.25
C GLY A 127 -9.45 1.81 -12.18
N GLN A 128 -8.31 2.40 -11.82
CA GLN A 128 -7.69 3.50 -12.56
C GLN A 128 -6.35 3.06 -13.12
N ALA A 129 -5.99 3.53 -14.31
CA ALA A 129 -4.64 3.31 -14.81
C ALA A 129 -3.63 3.89 -13.81
N PRO A 130 -2.48 3.23 -13.57
CA PRO A 130 -1.43 3.80 -12.73
C PRO A 130 -1.11 5.19 -13.28
N ALA A 131 -1.05 6.18 -12.38
CA ALA A 131 -0.68 7.54 -12.75
C ALA A 131 0.66 7.45 -13.48
N ARG A 132 0.69 7.80 -14.77
CA ARG A 132 1.95 7.99 -15.45
C ARG A 132 2.61 9.16 -14.75
N HIS A 133 3.66 8.91 -13.98
CA HIS A 133 4.54 9.99 -13.56
C HIS A 133 5.06 10.61 -14.86
N ALA A 134 4.61 11.83 -15.15
CA ALA A 134 5.20 12.62 -16.21
C ALA A 134 6.70 12.78 -15.88
N PRO A 135 7.58 12.62 -16.87
CA PRO A 135 9.02 12.72 -16.67
C PRO A 135 9.44 14.08 -16.12
#